data_AF-A0A0G4H122-F1
#
_entry.id   AF-A0A0G4H122-F1
#
_cell.length_a   1.000
_cell.length_b   1.000
_cell.length_c   1.000
_cell.angle_alpha   90.00
_cell.angle_beta   90.00
_cell.angle_gamma   90.00
#
_symmetry.space_group_name_H-M   'P 1'
#
loop_
_entity.id
_entity.type
_entity.pdbx_description
1 polymer ?
#
loop_
_entity_poly.entity_id
_entity_poly.type
_entity_poly.pdbx_seq_one_letter_code
_entity_poly.pdbx_strand_id
1 'polypeptide(L)'
;MDAHREKWVQEKVKEWAGSVERVVTAAEFAPHEAYAACSKSLQHEWKFVARVVPGAGGQMGQLEGTIRDRLIPALMKGRRNGGPTTQYDVWLRDVAALPVRLLGLGIPKPTKTADRDYKTSAAASEAIIEAILQGEDIDTDEHVKRGQKARAAHKEAVEKEWERLGSQSGQAASEDQCEEVKQSKEKRQSGWLTATPLKEYRMNLSPDEFRDTMTIRYQGRVGGEKNRCEGCGGRWSLQHALNCPVGGLPTLRHDEVNRTWASLAAEAYPAGAVHVKEPIIREEGEVQGYPALRGDF
;
A
#
# COMPACT_ATOMS: atom_id res chain seq x y z
N MET A 1 27.60 20.97 22.22
CA MET A 1 26.16 20.94 21.90
C MET A 1 25.76 19.66 21.17
N ASP A 2 26.60 19.14 20.25
CA ASP A 2 26.24 18.00 19.41
C ASP A 2 26.05 16.68 20.17
N ALA A 3 26.88 16.35 21.17
CA ALA A 3 26.77 15.10 21.92
C ALA A 3 25.44 14.96 22.71
N HIS A 4 24.91 16.07 23.25
CA HIS A 4 23.62 16.05 23.96
C HIS A 4 22.45 15.85 22.98
N ARG A 5 22.50 16.53 21.83
CA ARG A 5 21.52 16.37 20.74
C ARG A 5 21.52 14.94 20.23
N GLU A 6 22.70 14.38 19.95
CA GLU A 6 22.85 12.99 19.49
C GLU A 6 22.27 11.99 20.48
N LYS A 7 22.57 12.16 21.78
CA LYS A 7 22.00 11.31 22.83
C LYS A 7 20.47 11.41 22.88
N TRP A 8 19.92 12.63 22.80
CA TRP A 8 18.47 12.84 22.81
C TRP A 8 17.79 12.19 21.60
N VAL A 9 18.36 12.32 20.40
CA VAL A 9 17.81 11.66 19.19
C VAL A 9 17.87 10.14 19.33
N GLN A 10 18.94 9.57 19.87
CA GLN A 10 19.04 8.13 20.14
C GLN A 10 17.95 7.64 21.09
N GLU A 11 17.71 8.37 22.19
CA GLU A 11 16.64 8.04 23.14
C GLU A 11 15.26 8.08 22.46
N LYS A 12 15.01 9.09 21.62
CA LYS A 12 13.77 9.19 20.82
C LYS A 12 13.61 8.06 19.80
N VAL A 13 14.67 7.71 19.08
CA VAL A 13 14.66 6.58 18.14
C VAL A 13 14.30 5.28 18.85
N LYS A 14 14.84 5.05 20.06
CA LYS A 14 14.53 3.88 20.87
C LYS A 14 13.07 3.87 21.32
N GLU A 15 12.54 5.02 21.73
CA GLU A 15 11.13 5.20 22.10
C GLU A 15 10.20 4.89 20.92
N TRP A 16 10.46 5.48 19.74
CA TRP A 16 9.67 5.25 18.53
C TRP A 16 9.76 3.82 18.05
N ALA A 17 10.94 3.20 18.07
CA ALA A 17 11.08 1.78 17.75
C ALA A 17 10.18 0.95 18.67
N GLY A 18 10.19 1.19 19.98
CA GLY A 18 9.29 0.54 20.94
C GLY A 18 7.81 0.80 20.68
N SER A 19 7.43 1.99 20.21
CA SER A 19 6.07 2.29 19.77
C SER A 19 5.68 1.50 18.52
N VAL A 20 6.56 1.40 17.52
CA VAL A 20 6.34 0.58 16.34
C VAL A 20 6.16 -0.88 16.74
N GLU A 21 6.91 -1.39 17.71
CA GLU A 21 6.72 -2.77 18.19
C GLU A 21 5.34 -3.03 18.78
N ARG A 22 4.76 -2.06 19.49
CA ARG A 22 3.38 -2.18 19.98
C ARG A 22 2.38 -2.20 18.81
N VAL A 23 2.62 -1.39 17.78
CA VAL A 23 1.81 -1.39 16.55
C VAL A 23 1.93 -2.72 15.80
N VAL A 24 3.12 -3.34 15.78
CA VAL A 24 3.35 -4.68 15.20
C VAL A 24 2.46 -5.71 15.90
N THR A 25 2.41 -5.72 17.23
CA THR A 25 1.52 -6.63 17.98
C THR A 25 0.04 -6.38 17.65
N ALA A 26 -0.38 -5.12 17.53
CA ALA A 26 -1.75 -4.80 17.14
C ALA A 26 -2.07 -5.25 15.70
N ALA A 27 -1.10 -5.20 14.78
CA ALA A 27 -1.27 -5.59 13.38
C ALA A 27 -1.62 -7.07 13.20
N GLU A 28 -1.34 -7.92 14.19
CA GLU A 28 -1.76 -9.33 14.18
C GLU A 28 -3.29 -9.47 14.16
N PHE A 29 -4.00 -8.56 14.83
CA PHE A 29 -5.46 -8.61 15.00
C PHE A 29 -6.20 -7.53 14.22
N ALA A 30 -5.57 -6.38 14.00
CA ALA A 30 -6.18 -5.18 13.42
C ALA A 30 -5.17 -4.48 12.48
N PRO A 31 -4.80 -5.13 11.35
CA PRO A 31 -3.73 -4.63 10.48
C PRO A 31 -4.06 -3.29 9.81
N HIS A 32 -5.34 -3.02 9.52
CA HIS A 32 -5.75 -1.76 8.90
C HIS A 32 -5.60 -0.58 9.88
N GLU A 33 -6.05 -0.76 11.12
CA GLU A 33 -5.92 0.18 12.22
C GLU A 33 -4.45 0.39 12.59
N ALA A 34 -3.66 -0.67 12.66
CA ALA A 34 -2.23 -0.60 12.91
C ALA A 34 -1.49 0.18 11.80
N TYR A 35 -1.82 -0.10 10.53
CA TYR A 35 -1.29 0.67 9.41
C TYR A 35 -1.68 2.16 9.50
N ALA A 36 -2.95 2.47 9.79
CA ALA A 36 -3.42 3.84 9.96
C ALA A 36 -2.72 4.55 11.12
N ALA A 37 -2.55 3.89 12.27
CA ALA A 37 -1.84 4.43 13.42
C ALA A 37 -0.37 4.76 13.08
N CYS A 38 0.33 3.87 12.38
CA CYS A 38 1.71 4.15 11.96
C CYS A 38 1.77 5.26 10.91
N SER A 39 0.94 5.18 9.87
CA SER A 39 1.04 6.05 8.70
C SER A 39 0.42 7.44 8.90
N LYS A 40 -0.57 7.59 9.78
CA LYS A 40 -1.26 8.88 10.00
C LYS A 40 -0.91 9.55 11.32
N SER A 41 -0.20 8.86 12.22
CA SER A 41 0.18 9.41 13.53
C SER A 41 1.66 9.22 13.80
N LEU A 42 2.10 7.99 14.12
CA LEU A 42 3.43 7.75 14.67
C LEU A 42 4.56 8.26 13.75
N GLN A 43 4.39 8.11 12.42
CA GLN A 43 5.42 8.58 11.49
C GLN A 43 5.70 10.08 11.51
N HIS A 44 4.73 10.88 11.95
CA HIS A 44 4.88 12.33 11.97
C HIS A 44 5.84 12.79 13.08
N GLU A 45 6.02 12.00 14.13
CA GLU A 45 6.95 12.31 15.22
C GLU A 45 8.40 12.32 14.73
N TRP A 46 8.88 11.22 14.14
CA TRP A 46 10.26 11.17 13.64
C TRP A 46 10.45 12.02 12.39
N LYS A 47 9.42 12.23 11.57
CA LYS A 47 9.49 13.18 10.43
C LYS A 47 9.57 14.62 10.89
N PHE A 48 9.02 14.97 12.05
CA PHE A 48 9.26 16.28 12.64
C PHE A 48 10.74 16.43 12.97
N VAL A 49 11.32 15.49 13.72
CA VAL A 49 12.74 15.54 14.10
C VAL A 49 13.66 15.52 12.88
N ALA A 50 13.37 14.69 11.88
CA ALA A 50 14.11 14.66 10.61
C ALA A 50 14.14 16.01 9.88
N ARG A 51 13.10 16.84 10.03
CA ARG A 51 13.03 18.17 9.38
C ARG A 51 13.80 19.24 10.13
N VAL A 52 14.02 19.09 11.43
CA VAL A 52 14.62 20.14 12.28
C VAL A 52 16.00 19.79 12.82
N VAL A 53 16.42 18.51 12.79
CA VAL A 53 17.73 18.07 13.24
C VAL A 53 18.59 17.60 12.05
N PRO A 54 19.68 18.31 11.72
CA PRO A 54 20.59 17.88 10.66
C PRO A 54 21.28 16.56 11.03
N GLY A 55 21.42 15.66 10.08
CA GLY A 55 22.10 14.37 10.26
C GLY A 55 21.34 13.33 11.09
N ALA A 56 20.07 13.59 11.47
CA ALA A 56 19.27 12.66 12.27
C ALA A 56 19.13 11.27 11.63
N GLY A 57 19.20 11.18 10.30
CA GLY A 57 19.12 9.93 9.55
C GLY A 57 20.15 8.89 9.97
N GLY A 58 21.36 9.31 10.38
CA GLY A 58 22.43 8.41 10.82
C GLY A 58 22.09 7.59 12.06
N GLN A 59 21.17 8.07 12.89
CA GLN A 59 20.76 7.43 14.14
C GLN A 59 19.46 6.62 14.01
N MET A 60 18.74 6.75 12.89
CA MET A 60 17.43 6.12 12.67
C MET A 60 17.49 4.64 12.26
N GLY A 61 18.68 4.02 12.29
CA GLY A 61 18.88 2.64 11.86
C GLY A 61 18.02 1.62 12.62
N GLN A 62 17.90 1.76 13.94
CA GLN A 62 17.06 0.87 14.76
C GLN A 62 15.58 0.96 14.35
N LEU A 63 15.05 2.19 14.22
CA LEU A 63 13.67 2.42 13.81
C LEU A 63 13.39 1.87 12.40
N GLU A 64 14.28 2.14 11.45
CA GLU A 64 14.14 1.59 10.09
C GLU A 64 14.19 0.06 10.09
N GLY A 65 15.06 -0.54 10.91
CA GLY A 65 15.12 -1.98 11.11
C GLY A 65 13.79 -2.55 11.61
N THR A 66 13.20 -1.96 12.66
CA THR A 66 11.89 -2.39 13.18
C THR A 66 10.79 -2.25 12.14
N ILE A 67 10.76 -1.16 11.37
CA ILE A 67 9.78 -0.96 10.31
C ILE A 67 9.94 -2.05 9.23
N ARG A 68 11.16 -2.24 8.73
CA ARG A 68 11.48 -3.18 7.65
C ARG A 68 11.24 -4.63 8.06
N ASP A 69 11.73 -5.03 9.23
CA ASP A 69 11.83 -6.43 9.60
C ASP A 69 10.61 -6.94 10.38
N ARG A 70 9.80 -6.03 10.94
CA ARG A 70 8.66 -6.39 11.79
C ARG A 70 7.34 -5.76 11.35
N LEU A 71 7.29 -4.44 11.17
CA LEU A 71 6.03 -3.75 10.81
C LEU A 71 5.52 -4.14 9.44
N ILE A 72 6.32 -3.97 8.39
CA ILE A 72 5.89 -4.29 7.02
C ILE A 72 5.48 -5.77 6.92
N PRO A 73 6.27 -6.74 7.44
CA PRO A 73 5.85 -8.13 7.52
C PRO A 73 4.52 -8.39 8.23
N ALA A 74 4.28 -7.75 9.39
CA ALA A 74 3.05 -7.97 10.17
C ALA A 74 1.78 -7.47 9.46
N LEU A 75 1.92 -6.53 8.53
CA LEU A 75 0.84 -6.05 7.67
C LEU A 75 0.54 -6.99 6.49
N MET A 76 1.39 -7.98 6.22
CA MET A 76 1.29 -8.88 5.07
C MET A 76 0.86 -10.29 5.50
N LYS A 77 0.28 -11.06 4.58
CA LYS A 77 -0.06 -12.47 4.82
C LYS A 77 1.20 -13.35 4.75
N GLY A 78 1.35 -14.29 5.68
CA GLY A 78 2.21 -15.47 5.50
C GLY A 78 3.73 -15.33 5.75
N ARG A 79 4.27 -14.15 6.07
CA ARG A 79 5.68 -14.03 6.46
C ARG A 79 5.85 -14.37 7.94
N ARG A 80 6.55 -15.48 8.26
CA ARG A 80 6.99 -15.75 9.64
C ARG A 80 8.07 -14.73 10.01
N ASN A 81 7.86 -14.00 11.12
CA ASN A 81 8.88 -13.13 11.70
C ASN A 81 10.19 -13.92 11.90
N GLY A 82 11.31 -13.41 11.40
CA GLY A 82 12.65 -14.01 11.61
C GLY A 82 13.20 -14.89 10.48
N GLY A 83 12.52 -15.05 9.35
CA GLY A 83 13.12 -15.66 8.14
C GLY A 83 14.18 -14.77 7.47
N PRO A 84 15.12 -15.34 6.68
CA PRO A 84 16.10 -14.55 5.95
C PRO A 84 15.41 -13.59 4.97
N THR A 85 15.94 -12.37 4.85
CA THR A 85 15.43 -11.36 3.93
C THR A 85 15.54 -11.84 2.49
N THR A 86 14.41 -11.95 1.82
CA THR A 86 14.33 -12.33 0.41
C THR A 86 14.46 -11.10 -0.49
N GLN A 87 14.71 -11.32 -1.78
CA GLN A 87 14.74 -10.25 -2.77
C GLN A 87 13.39 -9.49 -2.86
N TYR A 88 12.29 -10.22 -2.71
CA TYR A 88 10.95 -9.65 -2.62
C TYR A 88 10.80 -8.69 -1.44
N ASP A 89 11.34 -9.02 -0.27
CA ASP A 89 11.25 -8.16 0.91
C ASP A 89 12.00 -6.84 0.73
N VAL A 90 13.16 -6.89 0.05
CA VAL A 90 13.94 -5.68 -0.28
C VAL A 90 13.13 -4.79 -1.21
N TRP A 91 12.59 -5.36 -2.29
CA TRP A 91 11.73 -4.66 -3.24
C TRP A 91 10.49 -4.08 -2.55
N LEU A 92 9.80 -4.88 -1.74
CA LEU A 92 8.59 -4.49 -1.02
C LEU A 92 8.87 -3.31 -0.08
N ARG A 93 10.01 -3.32 0.61
CA ARG A 93 10.39 -2.21 1.49
C ARG A 93 10.71 -0.93 0.71
N ASP A 94 11.35 -1.04 -0.46
CA ASP A 94 11.56 0.10 -1.37
C ASP A 94 10.23 0.69 -1.86
N VAL A 95 9.30 -0.16 -2.34
CA VAL A 95 7.99 0.30 -2.80
C VAL A 95 7.15 0.87 -1.65
N ALA A 96 7.13 0.23 -0.47
CA ALA A 96 6.39 0.70 0.70
C ALA A 96 6.79 2.13 1.15
N ALA A 97 8.01 2.56 0.84
CA ALA A 97 8.49 3.92 1.13
C ALA A 97 7.84 4.99 0.26
N LEU A 98 7.34 4.63 -0.92
CA LEU A 98 6.67 5.54 -1.83
C LEU A 98 5.29 5.98 -1.30
N PRO A 99 4.76 7.12 -1.75
CA PRO A 99 3.39 7.49 -1.48
C PRO A 99 2.37 6.47 -2.01
N VAL A 100 1.21 6.42 -1.36
CA VAL A 100 0.10 5.50 -1.70
C VAL A 100 -0.33 5.60 -3.16
N ARG A 101 -0.29 6.79 -3.77
CA ARG A 101 -0.61 7.04 -5.19
C ARG A 101 0.39 6.41 -6.17
N LEU A 102 1.56 5.97 -5.70
CA LEU A 102 2.66 5.38 -6.46
C LEU A 102 2.93 3.95 -5.98
N LEU A 103 1.87 3.17 -5.75
CA LEU A 103 1.88 1.80 -5.23
C LEU A 103 2.37 1.62 -3.78
N GLY A 104 3.01 2.62 -3.17
CA GLY A 104 3.59 2.48 -1.82
C GLY A 104 2.57 2.49 -0.68
N LEU A 105 3.12 2.54 0.54
CA LEU A 105 2.36 2.62 1.81
C LEU A 105 2.49 3.99 2.46
N GLY A 106 3.30 4.88 1.91
CA GLY A 106 3.60 6.18 2.50
C GLY A 106 4.35 6.07 3.83
N ILE A 107 5.17 5.02 4.01
CA ILE A 107 6.01 4.82 5.21
C ILE A 107 7.48 4.97 4.79
N PRO A 108 8.04 6.21 4.81
CA PRO A 108 9.37 6.51 4.30
C PRO A 108 10.47 5.74 5.02
N LYS A 109 11.66 5.68 4.42
CA LYS A 109 12.88 5.14 5.06
C LYS A 109 13.57 6.25 5.83
N PRO A 110 13.44 6.35 7.17
CA PRO A 110 13.91 7.53 7.89
C PRO A 110 15.43 7.75 7.73
N THR A 111 16.20 6.66 7.60
CA THR A 111 17.64 6.69 7.32
C THR A 111 18.01 7.27 5.95
N LYS A 112 17.11 7.21 4.97
CA LYS A 112 17.34 7.75 3.61
C LYS A 112 16.67 9.10 3.37
N THR A 113 15.52 9.36 4.00
CA THR A 113 14.74 10.56 3.73
C THR A 113 15.09 11.73 4.64
N ALA A 114 15.70 11.50 5.81
CA ALA A 114 15.93 12.56 6.78
C ALA A 114 16.72 13.76 6.22
N ASP A 115 17.81 13.52 5.48
CA ASP A 115 18.60 14.61 4.89
C ASP A 115 17.81 15.42 3.87
N ARG A 116 16.97 14.75 3.07
CA ARG A 116 16.09 15.41 2.10
C ARG A 116 15.01 16.22 2.83
N ASP A 117 14.44 15.67 3.89
CA ASP A 117 13.39 16.31 4.69
C ASP A 117 13.94 17.55 5.40
N TYR A 118 15.13 17.48 5.99
CA TYR A 118 15.85 18.62 6.57
C TYR A 118 16.12 19.70 5.52
N LYS A 119 16.73 19.34 4.37
CA LYS A 119 17.04 20.29 3.29
C LYS A 119 15.77 20.98 2.76
N THR A 120 14.69 20.22 2.60
CA THR A 120 13.39 20.77 2.16
C THR A 120 12.85 21.75 3.19
N SER A 121 12.92 21.42 4.48
CA SER A 121 12.45 22.28 5.56
C SER A 121 13.29 23.56 5.69
N ALA A 122 14.61 23.44 5.58
CA ALA A 122 15.54 24.57 5.60
C ALA A 122 15.26 25.53 4.44
N ALA A 123 15.15 25.01 3.20
CA ALA A 123 14.81 25.82 2.03
C ALA A 123 13.44 26.49 2.13
N ALA A 124 12.44 25.81 2.71
CA ALA A 124 11.12 26.39 2.90
C ALA A 124 11.09 27.50 3.96
N SER A 125 12.00 27.47 4.93
CA SER A 125 12.04 28.41 6.07
C SER A 125 13.10 29.49 5.89
N GLU A 126 13.80 29.51 4.75
CA GLU A 126 14.96 30.39 4.51
C GLU A 126 14.61 31.88 4.65
N ALA A 127 13.50 32.33 4.08
CA ALA A 127 13.03 33.71 4.21
C ALA A 127 12.75 34.12 5.69
N ILE A 128 12.26 33.18 6.51
CA ILE A 128 12.07 33.42 7.95
C ILE A 128 13.42 33.60 8.64
N ILE A 129 14.38 32.72 8.32
CA ILE A 129 15.72 32.75 8.91
C ILE A 129 16.44 34.05 8.55
N GLU A 130 16.38 34.48 7.28
CA GLU A 130 16.96 35.73 6.80
C GLU A 130 16.38 36.94 7.54
N ALA A 131 15.05 37.05 7.64
CA ALA A 131 14.38 38.13 8.34
C ALA A 131 14.79 38.20 9.83
N ILE A 132 14.85 37.05 10.52
CA ILE A 132 15.30 36.99 11.92
C ILE A 132 16.75 37.47 12.08
N LEU A 133 17.65 37.06 11.18
CA LEU A 133 19.07 37.43 11.25
C LEU A 133 19.30 38.91 10.93
N GLN A 134 18.50 39.48 10.05
CA GLN A 134 18.56 40.90 9.65
C GLN A 134 17.80 41.81 10.62
N GLY A 135 16.89 41.26 11.44
CA GLY A 135 16.01 42.04 12.33
C GLY A 135 14.92 42.78 11.56
N GLU A 136 14.53 42.26 10.40
CA GLU A 136 13.53 42.85 9.50
C GLU A 136 12.19 42.10 9.60
N ASP A 137 11.12 42.75 9.14
CA ASP A 137 9.83 42.10 8.99
C ASP A 137 9.86 41.03 7.90
N ILE A 138 9.15 39.94 8.13
CA ILE A 138 9.07 38.83 7.17
C ILE A 138 8.28 39.22 5.91
N ASP A 139 8.88 39.05 4.74
CA ASP A 139 8.14 38.99 3.47
C ASP A 139 7.36 37.66 3.39
N THR A 140 6.07 37.73 3.73
CA THR A 140 5.18 36.56 3.71
C THR A 140 4.97 35.99 2.32
N ASP A 141 4.96 36.82 1.27
CA ASP A 141 4.75 36.37 -0.11
C ASP A 141 5.98 35.61 -0.60
N GLU A 142 7.16 36.12 -0.29
CA GLU A 142 8.40 35.43 -0.58
C GLU A 142 8.50 34.10 0.17
N HIS A 143 8.19 34.07 1.47
CA HIS A 143 8.16 32.84 2.25
C HIS A 143 7.24 31.78 1.61
N VAL A 144 6.03 32.18 1.21
CA VAL A 144 5.07 31.28 0.54
C VAL A 144 5.65 30.76 -0.78
N LYS A 145 6.25 31.62 -1.61
CA LYS A 145 6.88 31.21 -2.89
C LYS A 145 8.03 30.23 -2.67
N ARG A 146 8.95 30.49 -1.74
CA ARG A 146 10.07 29.59 -1.42
C ARG A 146 9.55 28.24 -0.90
N GLY A 147 8.53 28.26 -0.02
CA GLY A 147 7.86 27.06 0.47
C GLY A 147 7.20 26.23 -0.63
N GLN A 148 6.50 26.87 -1.58
CA GLN A 148 5.91 26.19 -2.74
C GLN A 148 6.97 25.54 -3.63
N LYS A 149 8.06 26.26 -3.93
CA LYS A 149 9.19 25.75 -4.71
C LYS A 149 9.84 24.52 -4.06
N ALA A 150 10.09 24.57 -2.75
CA ALA A 150 10.65 23.46 -2.00
C ALA A 150 9.74 22.21 -2.03
N ARG A 151 8.41 22.40 -1.88
CA ARG A 151 7.43 21.31 -1.99
C ARG A 151 7.37 20.70 -3.40
N ALA A 152 7.44 21.54 -4.44
CA ALA A 152 7.45 21.08 -5.83
C ALA A 152 8.70 20.23 -6.12
N ALA A 153 9.89 20.71 -5.72
CA ALA A 153 11.14 19.97 -5.86
C ALA A 153 11.12 18.64 -5.09
N HIS A 154 10.55 18.62 -3.88
CA HIS A 154 10.37 17.39 -3.11
C HIS A 154 9.46 16.39 -3.85
N LYS A 155 8.34 16.86 -4.42
CA LYS A 155 7.42 16.01 -5.19
C LYS A 155 8.12 15.41 -6.41
N GLU A 156 8.87 16.21 -7.16
CA GLU A 156 9.63 15.76 -8.33
C GLU A 156 10.68 14.70 -7.96
N ALA A 157 11.41 14.89 -6.86
CA ALA A 157 12.40 13.92 -6.38
C ALA A 157 11.76 12.56 -6.03
N VAL A 158 10.57 12.57 -5.41
CA VAL A 158 9.80 11.35 -5.11
C VAL A 158 9.32 10.66 -6.40
N GLU A 159 8.93 11.43 -7.41
CA GLU A 159 8.50 10.87 -8.70
C GLU A 159 9.67 10.23 -9.46
N LYS A 160 10.84 10.87 -9.47
CA LYS A 160 12.08 10.27 -10.02
C LYS A 160 12.48 8.98 -9.29
N GLU A 161 12.28 8.92 -7.98
CA GLU A 161 12.54 7.71 -7.19
C GLU A 161 11.61 6.55 -7.59
N TRP A 162 10.33 6.85 -7.83
CA TRP A 162 9.37 5.87 -8.36
C TRP A 162 9.73 5.41 -9.78
N GLU A 163 10.08 6.33 -10.68
CA GLU A 163 10.52 5.99 -12.05
C GLU A 163 11.74 5.05 -12.02
N ARG A 164 12.74 5.38 -11.19
CA ARG A 164 13.91 4.54 -10.98
C ARG A 164 13.52 3.14 -10.50
N LEU A 165 12.60 3.03 -9.54
CA LEU A 165 12.13 1.74 -9.05
C LEU A 165 11.39 0.94 -10.12
N GLY A 166 10.52 1.60 -10.90
CA GLY A 166 9.84 0.98 -12.05
C GLY A 166 10.80 0.48 -13.12
N SER A 167 11.91 1.19 -13.38
CA SER A 167 12.93 0.77 -14.35
C SER A 167 13.89 -0.30 -13.83
N GLN A 168 14.26 -0.27 -12.55
CA GLN A 168 15.23 -1.21 -11.95
C GLN A 168 14.59 -2.52 -11.47
N SER A 169 13.26 -2.60 -11.44
CA SER A 169 12.53 -3.78 -10.97
C SER A 169 12.80 -5.05 -11.79
N GLY A 170 13.34 -4.97 -13.01
CA GLY A 170 13.65 -6.13 -13.85
C GLY A 170 14.80 -7.03 -13.37
N GLN A 171 15.58 -6.61 -12.36
CA GLN A 171 16.67 -7.42 -11.79
C GLN A 171 16.34 -7.98 -10.39
N ALA A 172 15.25 -7.52 -9.75
CA ALA A 172 14.94 -7.86 -8.36
C ALA A 172 13.49 -8.22 -8.02
N ALA A 173 12.55 -7.94 -8.93
CA ALA A 173 11.14 -8.28 -8.78
C ALA A 173 10.70 -9.16 -9.96
N SER A 174 9.57 -9.83 -9.84
CA SER A 174 8.97 -10.51 -10.99
C SER A 174 8.54 -9.51 -12.08
N GLU A 175 8.38 -9.98 -13.32
CA GLU A 175 7.81 -9.17 -14.41
C GLU A 175 6.46 -8.57 -14.00
N ASP A 176 5.59 -9.38 -13.37
CA ASP A 176 4.29 -8.95 -12.83
C ASP A 176 4.43 -7.79 -11.81
N GLN A 177 5.41 -7.84 -10.92
CA GLN A 177 5.67 -6.80 -9.91
C GLN A 177 6.17 -5.49 -10.54
N CYS A 178 7.05 -5.60 -11.52
CA CYS A 178 7.53 -4.45 -12.30
C CYS A 178 6.39 -3.76 -13.04
N GLU A 179 5.53 -4.55 -13.67
CA GLU A 179 4.40 -4.05 -14.43
C GLU A 179 3.36 -3.36 -13.52
N GLU A 180 3.11 -3.90 -12.33
CA GLU A 180 2.22 -3.27 -11.34
C GLU A 180 2.73 -1.88 -10.91
N VAL A 181 4.05 -1.73 -10.70
CA VAL A 181 4.66 -0.42 -10.38
C VAL A 181 4.42 0.59 -11.51
N LYS A 182 4.59 0.18 -12.77
CA LYS A 182 4.40 1.05 -13.95
C LYS A 182 2.94 1.47 -14.10
N GLN A 183 2.01 0.53 -13.97
CA GLN A 183 0.57 0.77 -14.15
C GLN A 183 -0.10 1.45 -12.93
N SER A 184 0.61 1.57 -11.81
CA SER A 184 0.05 2.10 -10.55
C SER A 184 -0.58 3.50 -10.66
N LYS A 185 -0.03 4.38 -11.51
CA LYS A 185 -0.57 5.74 -11.73
C LYS A 185 -1.93 5.71 -12.44
N GLU A 186 -2.11 4.80 -13.38
CA GLU A 186 -3.31 4.69 -14.22
C GLU A 186 -4.45 4.00 -13.46
N LYS A 187 -4.13 2.92 -12.73
CA LYS A 187 -5.13 2.10 -12.03
C LYS A 187 -5.83 2.82 -10.88
N ARG A 188 -5.22 3.83 -10.25
CA ARG A 188 -5.80 4.57 -9.09
C ARG A 188 -6.33 3.68 -7.95
N GLN A 189 -5.85 2.44 -7.82
CA GLN A 189 -6.36 1.40 -6.90
C GLN A 189 -5.96 1.56 -5.42
N SER A 190 -5.73 2.78 -4.95
CA SER A 190 -5.05 3.00 -3.65
C SER A 190 -5.88 3.77 -2.62
N GLY A 191 -7.15 4.08 -2.91
CA GLY A 191 -8.02 4.86 -2.02
C GLY A 191 -8.30 4.18 -0.67
N TRP A 192 -8.37 2.84 -0.65
CA TRP A 192 -8.67 2.07 0.56
C TRP A 192 -7.60 2.23 1.66
N LEU A 193 -6.32 2.39 1.31
CA LEU A 193 -5.25 2.70 2.27
C LEU A 193 -5.36 4.12 2.85
N THR A 194 -5.98 5.04 2.13
CA THR A 194 -6.16 6.42 2.64
C THR A 194 -7.40 6.57 3.53
N ALA A 195 -8.32 5.60 3.50
CA ALA A 195 -9.48 5.60 4.38
C ALA A 195 -9.06 5.51 5.85
N THR A 196 -9.79 6.16 6.75
CA THR A 196 -9.59 5.98 8.19
C THR A 196 -10.47 4.81 8.64
N PRO A 197 -9.91 3.77 9.28
CA PRO A 197 -10.67 2.60 9.70
C PRO A 197 -11.58 2.96 10.87
N LEU A 198 -12.78 3.43 10.55
CA LEU A 198 -13.82 3.73 11.53
C LEU A 198 -14.85 2.61 11.53
N LYS A 199 -14.84 1.81 12.59
CA LYS A 199 -15.71 0.64 12.76
C LYS A 199 -17.20 1.01 12.79
N GLU A 200 -17.53 2.16 13.38
CA GLU A 200 -18.90 2.70 13.48
C GLU A 200 -19.52 2.92 12.09
N TYR A 201 -18.71 3.36 11.13
CA TYR A 201 -19.13 3.62 9.75
C TYR A 201 -18.80 2.46 8.80
N ARG A 202 -18.41 1.29 9.32
CA ARG A 202 -18.01 0.11 8.52
C ARG A 202 -16.90 0.44 7.50
N MET A 203 -15.99 1.36 7.84
CA MET A 203 -14.87 1.75 6.98
C MET A 203 -13.59 0.94 7.24
N ASN A 204 -13.64 -0.02 8.17
CA ASN A 204 -12.53 -0.89 8.48
C ASN A 204 -12.64 -2.21 7.69
N LEU A 205 -11.60 -2.54 6.95
CA LEU A 205 -11.40 -3.89 6.41
C LEU A 205 -11.15 -4.89 7.55
N SER A 206 -11.68 -6.09 7.41
CA SER A 206 -11.27 -7.23 8.25
C SER A 206 -9.79 -7.55 8.07
N PRO A 207 -9.17 -8.27 9.01
CA PRO A 207 -7.75 -8.62 8.91
C PRO A 207 -7.41 -9.39 7.63
N ASP A 208 -8.29 -10.28 7.19
CA ASP A 208 -8.09 -11.08 5.99
C ASP A 208 -8.30 -10.25 4.73
N GLU A 209 -9.36 -9.43 4.66
CA GLU A 209 -9.58 -8.51 3.52
C GLU A 209 -8.39 -7.56 3.34
N PHE A 210 -7.87 -6.99 4.43
CA PHE A 210 -6.71 -6.11 4.38
C PHE A 210 -5.48 -6.86 3.84
N ARG A 211 -5.14 -8.02 4.42
CA ARG A 211 -3.95 -8.79 4.04
C ARG A 211 -4.04 -9.35 2.63
N ASP A 212 -5.20 -9.83 2.22
CA ASP A 212 -5.43 -10.32 0.86
C ASP A 212 -5.31 -9.19 -0.15
N THR A 213 -5.86 -8.01 0.15
CA THR A 213 -5.71 -6.82 -0.70
C THR A 213 -4.24 -6.39 -0.77
N MET A 214 -3.48 -6.46 0.32
CA MET A 214 -2.04 -6.20 0.33
C MET A 214 -1.27 -7.21 -0.53
N THR A 215 -1.58 -8.50 -0.41
CA THR A 215 -0.97 -9.57 -1.23
C THR A 215 -1.25 -9.37 -2.71
N ILE A 216 -2.49 -9.05 -3.09
CA ILE A 216 -2.87 -8.72 -4.48
C ILE A 216 -2.11 -7.49 -4.97
N ARG A 217 -2.10 -6.42 -4.18
CA ARG A 217 -1.45 -5.14 -4.52
C ARG A 217 0.04 -5.30 -4.82
N TYR A 218 0.73 -6.15 -4.06
CA TYR A 218 2.18 -6.33 -4.18
C TYR A 218 2.57 -7.59 -4.93
N GLN A 219 1.62 -8.25 -5.62
CA GLN A 219 1.84 -9.53 -6.31
C GLN A 219 2.62 -10.51 -5.42
N GLY A 220 2.23 -10.54 -4.14
CA GLY A 220 2.87 -11.34 -3.11
C GLY A 220 2.48 -12.81 -3.22
N ARG A 221 3.28 -13.68 -2.61
CA ARG A 221 2.93 -15.09 -2.53
C ARG A 221 1.95 -15.37 -1.39
N VAL A 222 0.89 -16.08 -1.70
CA VAL A 222 -0.02 -16.77 -0.79
C VAL A 222 0.67 -18.06 -0.29
N GLY A 223 0.46 -18.41 0.98
CA GLY A 223 0.99 -19.68 1.51
C GLY A 223 0.36 -20.89 0.79
N GLY A 224 1.18 -21.86 0.38
CA GLY A 224 0.70 -23.10 -0.26
C GLY A 224 0.57 -23.06 -1.78
N GLU A 225 1.11 -22.03 -2.44
CA GLU A 225 1.08 -21.90 -3.90
C GLU A 225 1.71 -23.09 -4.62
N LYS A 226 0.95 -23.64 -5.57
CA LYS A 226 1.43 -24.63 -6.54
C LYS A 226 2.21 -23.92 -7.64
N ASN A 227 3.19 -24.60 -8.25
CA ASN A 227 3.94 -24.03 -9.38
C ASN A 227 3.11 -23.91 -10.68
N ARG A 228 1.93 -24.56 -10.73
CA ARG A 228 1.03 -24.58 -11.88
C ARG A 228 -0.40 -24.34 -11.48
N CYS A 229 -1.16 -23.69 -12.35
CA CYS A 229 -2.60 -23.51 -12.22
C CYS A 229 -3.31 -24.87 -12.36
N GLU A 230 -4.25 -25.15 -11.46
CA GLU A 230 -5.01 -26.41 -11.46
C GLU A 230 -5.99 -26.50 -12.63
N GLY A 231 -6.53 -25.36 -13.08
CA GLY A 231 -7.46 -25.33 -14.21
C GLY A 231 -6.77 -25.54 -15.54
N CYS A 232 -5.83 -24.65 -15.91
CA CYS A 232 -5.22 -24.68 -17.25
C CYS A 232 -3.81 -25.31 -17.32
N GLY A 233 -3.20 -25.68 -16.19
CA GLY A 233 -1.83 -26.23 -16.16
C GLY A 233 -0.69 -25.23 -16.44
N GLY A 234 -1.03 -23.96 -16.69
CA GLY A 234 -0.08 -22.87 -16.93
C GLY A 234 0.79 -22.56 -15.72
N ARG A 235 1.87 -21.77 -15.91
CA ARG A 235 2.69 -21.27 -14.79
C ARG A 235 1.81 -20.47 -13.85
N TRP A 236 1.91 -20.77 -12.56
CA TRP A 236 1.13 -20.08 -11.55
C TRP A 236 1.74 -18.72 -11.23
N SER A 237 0.92 -17.68 -11.25
CA SER A 237 1.15 -16.40 -10.59
C SER A 237 -0.17 -15.92 -10.00
N LEU A 238 -0.13 -14.99 -9.05
CA LEU A 238 -1.37 -14.44 -8.49
C LEU A 238 -2.23 -13.79 -9.58
N GLN A 239 -1.59 -13.03 -10.47
CA GLN A 239 -2.25 -12.47 -11.65
C GLN A 239 -2.87 -13.56 -12.54
N HIS A 240 -2.16 -14.65 -12.79
CA HIS A 240 -2.73 -15.77 -13.55
C HIS A 240 -3.92 -16.39 -12.82
N ALA A 241 -3.82 -16.67 -11.51
CA ALA A 241 -4.88 -17.28 -10.73
C ALA A 241 -6.16 -16.42 -10.71
N LEU A 242 -6.02 -15.10 -10.66
CA LEU A 242 -7.16 -14.16 -10.68
C LEU A 242 -7.83 -14.05 -12.05
N ASN A 243 -7.10 -14.31 -13.14
CA ASN A 243 -7.58 -14.11 -14.52
C ASN A 243 -7.74 -15.41 -15.31
N CYS A 244 -7.43 -16.57 -14.73
CA CYS A 244 -7.45 -17.83 -15.46
C CYS A 244 -8.90 -18.17 -15.88
N PRO A 245 -9.19 -18.28 -17.19
CA PRO A 245 -10.55 -18.59 -17.65
C PRO A 245 -10.96 -20.03 -17.34
N VAL A 246 -9.98 -20.93 -17.14
CA VAL A 246 -10.22 -22.36 -16.85
C VAL A 246 -10.22 -22.63 -15.33
N GLY A 247 -9.60 -21.76 -14.54
CA GLY A 247 -9.47 -21.92 -13.08
C GLY A 247 -10.73 -21.54 -12.29
N GLY A 248 -11.80 -21.13 -12.96
CA GLY A 248 -13.13 -20.93 -12.38
C GLY A 248 -13.35 -19.66 -11.56
N LEU A 249 -12.30 -18.94 -11.12
CA LEU A 249 -12.48 -17.71 -10.32
C LEU A 249 -13.25 -16.60 -11.04
N PRO A 250 -12.96 -16.27 -12.32
CA PRO A 250 -13.72 -15.25 -13.04
C PRO A 250 -15.20 -15.61 -13.17
N THR A 251 -15.50 -16.84 -13.58
CA THR A 251 -16.87 -17.36 -13.69
C THR A 251 -17.59 -17.34 -12.35
N LEU A 252 -16.97 -17.84 -11.28
CA LEU A 252 -17.57 -17.84 -9.94
C LEU A 252 -17.89 -16.42 -9.45
N ARG A 253 -17.03 -15.44 -9.73
CA ARG A 253 -17.29 -14.03 -9.38
C ARG A 253 -18.45 -13.45 -10.18
N HIS A 254 -18.52 -13.74 -11.48
CA HIS A 254 -19.66 -13.32 -12.30
C HIS A 254 -20.96 -13.96 -11.78
N ASP A 255 -20.94 -15.25 -11.45
CA ASP A 255 -22.10 -15.94 -10.88
C ASP A 255 -22.51 -15.39 -9.52
N GLU A 256 -21.57 -14.97 -8.68
CA GLU A 256 -21.84 -14.38 -7.36
C GLU A 256 -22.50 -13.00 -7.50
N VAL A 257 -21.98 -12.16 -8.41
CA VAL A 257 -22.59 -10.87 -8.75
C VAL A 257 -23.99 -11.09 -9.30
N ASN A 258 -24.16 -11.99 -10.26
CA ASN A 258 -25.46 -12.32 -10.86
C ASN A 258 -26.45 -12.83 -9.80
N ARG A 259 -26.03 -13.70 -8.88
CA ARG A 259 -26.85 -14.17 -7.75
C ARG A 259 -27.23 -13.05 -6.80
N THR A 260 -26.31 -12.14 -6.49
CA THR A 260 -26.57 -11.01 -5.60
C THR A 260 -27.58 -10.05 -6.22
N TRP A 261 -27.41 -9.71 -7.49
CA TRP A 261 -28.37 -8.90 -8.24
C TRP A 261 -29.74 -9.54 -8.30
N ALA A 262 -29.81 -10.84 -8.57
CA ALA A 262 -31.06 -11.57 -8.59
C ALA A 262 -31.76 -11.57 -7.22
N SER A 263 -31.00 -11.69 -6.12
CA SER A 263 -31.52 -11.60 -4.75
C SER A 263 -32.11 -10.22 -4.47
N LEU A 264 -31.37 -9.16 -4.77
CA LEU A 264 -31.84 -7.78 -4.55
C LEU A 264 -33.06 -7.45 -5.42
N ALA A 265 -33.06 -7.92 -6.67
CA ALA A 265 -34.20 -7.75 -7.56
C ALA A 265 -35.43 -8.50 -7.04
N ALA A 266 -35.27 -9.72 -6.51
CA ALA A 266 -36.38 -10.48 -5.94
C ALA A 266 -37.00 -9.79 -4.70
N GLU A 267 -36.24 -9.00 -3.97
CA GLU A 267 -36.76 -8.16 -2.88
C GLU A 267 -37.47 -6.90 -3.39
N ALA A 268 -36.99 -6.31 -4.48
CA ALA A 268 -37.52 -5.06 -5.02
C ALA A 268 -38.79 -5.23 -5.89
N TYR A 269 -38.93 -6.38 -6.56
CA TYR A 269 -40.01 -6.62 -7.53
C TYR A 269 -41.07 -7.61 -6.99
N PRO A 270 -42.31 -7.55 -7.53
CA PRO A 270 -43.36 -8.50 -7.16
C PRO A 270 -42.94 -9.96 -7.38
N ALA A 271 -43.46 -10.85 -6.53
CA ALA A 271 -43.20 -12.28 -6.63
C ALA A 271 -43.50 -12.81 -8.04
N GLY A 272 -42.50 -13.46 -8.65
CA GLY A 272 -42.58 -14.01 -10.02
C GLY A 272 -42.06 -13.11 -11.14
N ALA A 273 -41.71 -11.85 -10.86
CA ALA A 273 -41.12 -10.94 -11.86
C ALA A 273 -39.62 -11.17 -12.10
N VAL A 274 -38.93 -11.83 -11.17
CA VAL A 274 -37.48 -12.09 -11.23
C VAL A 274 -37.24 -13.59 -11.34
N HIS A 275 -36.50 -13.99 -12.37
CA HIS A 275 -36.09 -15.36 -12.58
C HIS A 275 -34.59 -15.50 -12.32
N VAL A 276 -34.23 -16.22 -11.24
CA VAL A 276 -32.84 -16.42 -10.79
C VAL A 276 -32.10 -17.47 -11.64
N LYS A 277 -32.80 -18.21 -12.52
CA LYS A 277 -32.19 -19.27 -13.34
C LYS A 277 -31.63 -18.67 -14.64
N GLU A 278 -30.42 -19.09 -14.99
CA GLU A 278 -29.82 -18.87 -16.31
C GLU A 278 -30.83 -19.25 -17.41
N PRO A 279 -31.02 -18.40 -18.43
CA PRO A 279 -31.86 -18.73 -19.56
C PRO A 279 -31.22 -19.90 -20.31
N ILE A 280 -32.00 -20.95 -20.47
CA ILE A 280 -31.62 -22.07 -21.31
C ILE A 280 -31.97 -21.68 -22.74
N ILE A 281 -30.96 -21.38 -23.55
CA ILE A 281 -31.13 -21.12 -24.97
C ILE A 281 -31.28 -22.48 -25.65
N ARG A 282 -32.43 -22.70 -26.27
CA ARG A 282 -32.72 -23.89 -27.04
C ARG A 282 -32.88 -23.50 -28.50
N GLU A 283 -32.24 -24.24 -29.39
CA GLU A 283 -32.52 -24.10 -30.81
C GLU A 283 -33.88 -24.73 -31.16
N GLU A 284 -34.47 -24.28 -32.27
CA GLU A 284 -35.80 -24.71 -32.71
C GLU A 284 -35.79 -26.23 -33.00
N GLY A 285 -36.43 -27.03 -32.15
CA GLY A 285 -36.51 -28.49 -32.28
C GLY A 285 -35.87 -29.31 -31.15
N GLU A 286 -35.22 -28.69 -30.16
CA GLU A 286 -34.59 -29.42 -29.03
C GLU A 286 -35.59 -29.88 -27.95
N VAL A 287 -35.56 -31.19 -27.63
CA VAL A 287 -36.46 -31.86 -26.68
C VAL A 287 -35.91 -31.80 -25.25
N GLN A 288 -36.81 -31.72 -24.26
CA GLN A 288 -36.47 -31.71 -22.84
C GLN A 288 -35.71 -32.98 -22.42
N GLY A 289 -34.42 -32.85 -22.07
CA GLY A 289 -33.55 -33.96 -21.67
C GLY A 289 -32.15 -33.96 -22.31
N TYR A 290 -31.91 -33.08 -23.31
CA TYR A 290 -30.61 -32.93 -23.99
C TYR A 290 -29.81 -31.71 -23.50
N PRO A 291 -28.48 -31.67 -23.70
CA PRO A 291 -27.64 -30.55 -23.31
C PRO A 291 -28.01 -29.32 -24.15
N ALA A 292 -28.59 -28.31 -23.51
CA ALA A 292 -28.91 -27.04 -24.14
C ALA A 292 -27.85 -25.98 -23.76
N LEU A 293 -27.70 -24.96 -24.60
CA LEU A 293 -26.79 -23.86 -24.34
C LEU A 293 -27.30 -23.07 -23.13
N ARG A 294 -26.48 -22.99 -22.08
CA ARG A 294 -26.72 -22.06 -20.99
C ARG A 294 -26.26 -20.69 -21.47
N GLY A 295 -27.18 -19.72 -21.47
CA GLY A 295 -26.80 -18.33 -21.67
C GLY A 295 -26.10 -17.84 -20.42
N ASP A 296 -24.84 -17.44 -20.56
CA ASP A 296 -24.17 -16.62 -19.56
C ASP A 296 -24.70 -15.18 -19.68
N PHE A 297 -24.94 -14.51 -18.55
CA PHE A 297 -25.16 -13.06 -18.50
C PHE A 297 -23.83 -12.33 -18.28
#